data_AF-A0A4V1E0W0-F1
#
_entry.id   AF-A0A4V1E0W0-F1
#
_cell.length_a   1.000
_cell.length_b   1.000
_cell.length_c   1.000
_cell.angle_alpha   90.00
_cell.angle_beta   90.00
_cell.angle_gamma   90.00
#
_symmetry.space_group_name_H-M   'P 1'
#
loop_
_entity.id
_entity.type
_entity.pdbx_description
1 polymer ?
#
loop_
_entity_poly.entity_id
_entity_poly.type
_entity_poly.pdbx_seq_one_letter_code
_entity_poly.pdbx_strand_id
1 'polypeptide(L)' 'MDTYSILREFADSWMLLLLTLVFTGVIFWAFRPGSRAIHKDVAASIFRNDDKPAIDTADRPNEARK' A
#
# COMPACT_ATOMS: atom_id res chain seq x y z
N MET A 1 -37.51 -27.20 -14.25
CA MET A 1 -36.65 -26.05 -14.58
C MET A 1 -35.84 -26.44 -15.80
N ASP A 2 -36.17 -25.87 -16.95
CA ASP A 2 -35.52 -26.19 -18.23
C ASP A 2 -34.12 -25.57 -18.33
N THR A 3 -33.20 -26.23 -19.05
CA THR A 3 -31.79 -25.82 -19.23
C THR A 3 -31.64 -24.36 -19.69
N TYR A 4 -32.59 -23.87 -20.48
CA TYR A 4 -32.62 -22.48 -20.95
C TYR A 4 -32.74 -21.47 -19.80
N SER A 5 -33.54 -21.78 -18.78
CA SER A 5 -33.71 -20.92 -17.60
C SER A 5 -32.41 -20.77 -16.83
N ILE A 6 -31.67 -21.86 -16.67
CA ILE A 6 -30.36 -21.87 -15.98
C ILE A 6 -29.34 -21.03 -16.73
N LEU A 7 -29.26 -21.18 -18.06
CA LEU A 7 -28.32 -20.41 -18.89
C LEU A 7 -28.65 -18.91 -18.89
N ARG A 8 -29.94 -18.56 -18.85
CA ARG A 8 -30.42 -17.17 -18.85
C ARG A 8 -30.17 -16.46 -17.52
N GLU A 9 -30.45 -17.10 -16.39
CA GLU A 9 -30.13 -16.52 -15.07
C GLU A 9 -28.62 -16.31 -14.87
N PHE A 10 -27.81 -17.23 -15.41
CA PHE A 10 -26.37 -17.05 -15.44
C PHE A 10 -25.99 -15.83 -16.28
N ALA A 11 -26.43 -15.76 -17.55
CA ALA A 11 -26.11 -14.66 -18.47
C ALA A 11 -26.54 -13.27 -17.95
N ASP A 12 -27.72 -13.16 -17.34
CA ASP A 12 -28.23 -11.88 -16.82
C ASP A 12 -27.43 -11.34 -15.62
N SER A 13 -26.71 -12.19 -14.88
CA SER A 13 -26.04 -11.81 -13.62
C SER A 13 -24.53 -11.56 -13.73
N TRP A 14 -23.89 -11.89 -14.86
CA TRP A 14 -22.42 -11.78 -15.04
C TRP A 14 -21.86 -10.37 -14.89
N MET A 15 -22.51 -9.37 -15.48
CA MET A 15 -22.04 -7.99 -15.40
C MET A 15 -22.16 -7.43 -13.97
N LEU A 16 -23.27 -7.76 -13.28
CA LEU A 16 -23.48 -7.39 -11.88
C LEU A 16 -22.45 -8.07 -10.97
N LEU A 17 -22.14 -9.35 -11.22
CA LEU A 17 -21.08 -10.07 -10.51
C LEU A 17 -19.70 -9.45 -10.71
N LEU A 18 -19.35 -9.07 -11.95
CA LEU A 18 -18.09 -8.37 -12.25
C LEU A 18 -17.99 -7.08 -11.42
N LEU A 19 -18.99 -6.21 -11.50
CA LEU A 19 -19.01 -4.95 -10.74
C LEU A 19 -18.89 -5.18 -9.23
N THR A 20 -19.58 -6.19 -8.71
CA THR A 20 -19.52 -6.56 -7.29
C THR A 20 -18.14 -7.06 -6.89
N LEU A 21 -17.51 -7.91 -7.71
CA LEU A 21 -16.14 -8.40 -7.47
C LEU A 21 -15.11 -7.27 -7.53
N VAL A 22 -15.22 -6.37 -8.51
CA VAL A 22 -14.33 -5.21 -8.62
C VAL A 22 -14.49 -4.29 -7.42
N PHE A 23 -15.73 -3.96 -7.05
CA PHE A 23 -16.02 -3.13 -5.89
C PHE A 23 -15.43 -3.72 -4.60
N THR A 24 -15.68 -5.01 -4.36
CA THR A 24 -15.14 -5.69 -3.18
C THR A 24 -13.60 -5.78 -3.25
N GLY A 25 -13.03 -5.98 -4.44
CA GLY A 25 -11.60 -5.95 -4.67
C GLY A 25 -10.96 -4.61 -4.32
N VAL A 26 -11.60 -3.50 -4.69
CA VAL A 26 -11.17 -2.14 -4.33
C VAL A 26 -11.26 -1.92 -2.82
N ILE A 27 -12.33 -2.38 -2.16
CA ILE A 27 -12.46 -2.34 -0.70
C ILE A 27 -11.28 -3.06 -0.04
N PHE A 28 -11.00 -4.30 -0.41
CA PHE A 28 -9.89 -5.06 0.14
C PHE A 28 -8.53 -4.42 -0.14
N TRP A 29 -8.36 -3.83 -1.33
CA TRP A 29 -7.15 -3.10 -1.68
C TRP A 29 -6.98 -1.81 -0.86
N ALA A 30 -8.04 -1.05 -0.60
CA ALA A 30 -7.99 0.13 0.25
C ALA A 30 -7.60 -0.20 1.69
N PHE A 31 -8.06 -1.35 2.20
CA PHE A 31 -7.67 -1.85 3.52
C PHE A 31 -6.32 -2.61 3.53
N ARG A 32 -5.69 -2.84 2.37
CA ARG A 32 -4.36 -3.45 2.28
C ARG A 32 -3.36 -2.53 2.98
N PRO A 33 -2.69 -2.96 4.07
CA PRO A 33 -1.82 -2.12 4.89
C PRO A 33 -0.44 -1.86 4.24
N GLY A 34 -0.40 -1.64 2.92
CA GLY A 34 0.85 -1.50 2.14
C GLY A 34 1.62 -0.21 2.43
N SER A 35 0.93 0.87 2.81
CA SER A 35 1.57 2.19 3.03
C SER A 35 1.96 2.46 4.49
N ARG A 36 1.64 1.55 5.43
CA ARG A 36 1.91 1.80 6.86
C ARG A 36 3.39 1.99 7.17
N ALA A 37 4.29 1.37 6.40
CA ALA A 37 5.73 1.51 6.59
C ALA A 37 6.25 2.89 6.17
N ILE A 38 5.83 3.41 5.01
CA ILE A 38 6.26 4.72 4.50
C ILE A 38 5.72 5.86 5.37
N HIS A 39 4.45 5.79 5.79
CA HIS A 39 3.88 6.81 6.67
C HIS A 39 4.53 6.84 8.06
N LYS A 40 4.94 5.67 8.57
CA LYS A 40 5.66 5.58 9.85
C LYS A 40 7.05 6.22 9.75
N ASP A 41 7.77 5.99 8.66
CA ASP A 41 9.12 6.53 8.46
C ASP A 41 9.10 8.07 8.29
N VAL A 42 8.15 8.61 7.53
CA VAL A 42 7.97 10.07 7.40
C VAL A 42 7.56 10.71 8.72
N ALA A 43 6.64 10.11 9.47
CA ALA A 43 6.25 10.64 10.79
C ALA A 43 7.41 10.63 11.79
N ALA A 44 8.29 9.63 11.71
CA ALA A 44 9.48 9.55 12.55
C ALA A 44 10.63 10.47 12.10
N SER A 45 10.55 11.07 10.90
CA SER A 45 11.65 11.88 10.34
C SER A 45 12.00 13.13 11.17
N ILE A 46 11.00 13.78 11.77
CA ILE A 46 11.18 14.97 12.63
C ILE A 46 11.83 14.57 13.97
N PHE A 47 11.44 13.43 14.53
CA PHE A 47 11.94 12.92 15.82
C PHE A 47 13.21 12.07 15.68
N ARG A 48 13.68 11.81 14.45
CA ARG A 48 14.81 10.90 14.19
C ARG A 48 16.10 11.29 14.90
N ASN A 49 16.28 12.58 15.19
CA ASN A 49 17.47 13.12 15.87
C ASN A 49 17.18 13.61 17.30
N ASP A 50 16.01 13.30 17.86
CA ASP A 50 15.59 13.82 19.18
C ASP A 50 16.36 13.13 20.33
N ASP A 51 16.60 11.82 20.22
CA ASP A 51 17.38 11.04 21.22
C ASP A 51 18.90 11.13 21.00
N LYS A 52 19.35 11.35 19.76
CA LYS A 52 20.77 11.48 19.41
C LYS A 52 20.94 12.44 18.24
N PRO A 53 21.80 13.47 18.36
CA PRO A 53 22.09 14.35 17.24
C PRO A 53 22.76 13.55 16.11
N ALA A 54 22.42 13.91 14.87
CA ALA A 54 23.07 13.33 13.69
C ALA A 54 24.58 13.58 13.79
N ILE A 55 25.38 12.52 13.69
CA ILE A 55 26.84 12.64 13.60
C ILE A 55 27.12 13.34 12.26
N ASP A 56 27.50 14.61 12.33
CA ASP A 56 27.94 15.36 11.17
C ASP A 56 29.21 14.73 10.63
N THR A 57 29.07 13.93 9.57
CA THR A 57 30.21 13.31 8.88
C THR A 57 31.01 14.37 8.08
N ALA A 58 30.56 15.63 8.06
CA ALA A 58 31.34 16.74 7.49
C ALA A 58 32.56 17.12 8.35
N ASP A 59 32.66 16.66 9.61
CA ASP A 59 33.82 16.92 10.46
C ASP A 59 34.85 15.77 10.43
N ARG A 60 35.08 15.19 9.24
CA ARG A 60 36.31 14.42 8.99
C ARG A 60 37.38 15.39 8.48
N PRO A 61 38.27 15.91 9.34
CA PRO A 61 39.40 16.69 8.87
C PRO A 61 40.29 15.75 8.06
N ASN A 62 40.32 15.97 6.75
CA ASN A 62 41.42 15.69 5.82
C ASN A 62 42.61 14.88 6.42
N GLU A 63 42.42 13.58 6.68
CA GLU A 63 43.46 12.68 7.18
C GLU A 63 43.90 11.69 6.09
N ALA A 64 43.98 12.18 4.85
CA ALA A 64 44.60 11.46 3.74
C ALA A 64 45.56 12.35 2.93
N ARG A 65 46.11 13.38 3.57
CA ARG A 65 47.30 14.09 3.07
C ARG A 65 48.42 13.99 4.09
N LYS A 66 49.01 12.79 4.20
CA LYS A 66 50.39 12.57 4.63
C LYS A 66 50.93 11.32 3.98
#